data_AF-A0A225NST3-F1
#
_entry.id   AF-A0A225NST3-F1
#
_cell.length_a   1.000
_cell.length_b   1.000
_cell.length_c   1.000
_cell.angle_alpha   90.00
_cell.angle_beta   90.00
_cell.angle_gamma   90.00
#
_symmetry.space_group_name_H-M   'P 1'
#
loop_
_entity.id
_entity.type
_entity.pdbx_description
1 polymer ?
#
loop_
_entity_poly.entity_id
_entity_poly.type
_entity_poly.pdbx_seq_one_letter_code
_entity_poly.pdbx_strand_id
1 'polypeptide(L)'
;MKTGALVIWALMCAPVAAESMLPVMRDQAPGAWDAVGRVNVAGYRTRGMCSGVLIAPEWVLTAAHCLYRENWRTVALEDLHFVAGWDRGIAVDDRAVAETFAHPEAWRDGMIDPARDVALLRLESPMQIAPVPLLGDDLPEPPYGIVAYQGSRPHLVGGRFDCGAELQKRSLVRTACRMEPGSSGGPMLAPVEGGWAVVGVVSAGSGGWTLVARALDWVAETIAGG
;
A
#
# COMPACT_ATOMS: atom_id res chain seq x y z
N MET A 1 -63.83 10.80 -26.17
CA MET A 1 -62.71 9.84 -26.10
C MET A 1 -61.46 10.61 -25.75
N LYS A 2 -60.89 10.39 -24.55
CA LYS A 2 -59.78 11.17 -23.99
C LYS A 2 -58.46 10.46 -24.33
N THR A 3 -57.61 11.08 -25.14
CA THR A 3 -56.24 10.63 -25.42
C THR A 3 -55.33 11.07 -24.27
N GLY A 4 -54.88 10.12 -23.45
CA GLY A 4 -53.90 10.34 -22.39
C GLY A 4 -52.47 10.25 -22.94
N ALA A 5 -51.67 11.29 -22.72
CA ALA A 5 -50.25 11.30 -23.05
C ALA A 5 -49.46 10.55 -21.97
N LEU A 6 -48.69 9.53 -22.40
CA LEU A 6 -47.77 8.79 -21.54
C LEU A 6 -46.49 9.62 -21.38
N VAL A 7 -46.20 10.11 -20.17
CA VAL A 7 -44.92 10.74 -19.84
C VAL A 7 -43.95 9.62 -19.43
N ILE A 8 -42.99 9.33 -20.30
CA ILE A 8 -41.90 8.40 -20.03
C ILE A 8 -40.89 9.12 -19.14
N TRP A 9 -40.86 8.79 -17.85
CA TRP A 9 -39.76 9.16 -16.96
C TRP A 9 -38.53 8.33 -17.34
N ALA A 10 -37.59 8.95 -18.05
CA ALA A 10 -36.28 8.38 -18.25
C ALA A 10 -35.54 8.40 -16.89
N LEU A 11 -35.45 7.24 -16.23
CA LEU A 11 -34.49 7.06 -15.16
C LEU A 11 -33.09 7.26 -15.75
N MET A 12 -32.47 8.39 -15.43
CA MET A 12 -31.04 8.56 -15.64
C MET A 12 -30.33 7.62 -14.67
N CYS A 13 -29.98 6.42 -15.13
CA CYS A 13 -28.92 5.65 -14.50
C CYS A 13 -27.63 6.47 -14.64
N ALA A 14 -27.26 7.22 -13.59
CA ALA A 14 -25.91 7.70 -13.46
C ALA A 14 -24.99 6.46 -13.53
N PRO A 15 -23.93 6.47 -14.36
CA PRO A 15 -22.98 5.39 -14.33
C PRO A 15 -22.32 5.43 -12.94
N VAL A 16 -22.54 4.39 -12.13
CA VAL A 16 -21.66 4.07 -11.00
C VAL A 16 -20.34 3.66 -11.64
N ALA A 17 -19.50 4.64 -11.95
CA ALA A 17 -18.13 4.39 -12.37
C ALA A 17 -17.44 3.71 -11.19
N ALA A 18 -16.84 2.55 -11.46
CA ALA A 18 -16.07 1.80 -10.50
C ALA A 18 -14.89 2.66 -9.97
N GLU A 19 -15.07 3.30 -8.81
CA GLU A 19 -14.00 3.93 -8.03
C GLU A 19 -13.11 2.86 -7.37
N SER A 20 -12.53 1.95 -8.17
CA SER A 20 -11.56 0.95 -7.69
C SER A 20 -10.11 1.33 -7.98
N MET A 21 -9.89 2.43 -8.70
CA MET A 21 -8.57 2.85 -9.14
C MET A 21 -8.16 4.10 -8.39
N LEU A 22 -7.00 4.08 -7.70
CA LEU A 22 -6.44 5.29 -7.10
C LEU A 22 -6.18 6.33 -8.20
N PRO A 23 -6.68 7.57 -8.10
CA PRO A 23 -6.34 8.64 -9.04
C PRO A 23 -4.82 8.82 -9.16
N VAL A 24 -4.34 9.17 -10.36
CA VAL A 24 -2.91 9.52 -10.53
C VAL A 24 -2.65 10.83 -9.79
N MET A 25 -1.63 10.86 -8.94
CA MET A 25 -1.30 12.04 -8.12
C MET A 25 -0.38 13.04 -8.82
N ARG A 26 0.00 12.78 -10.07
CA ARG A 26 0.87 13.67 -10.83
C ARG A 26 0.27 15.09 -10.88
N ASP A 27 1.13 16.09 -10.78
CA ASP A 27 0.83 17.53 -10.77
C ASP A 27 0.12 18.07 -9.50
N GLN A 28 -0.38 17.22 -8.60
CA GLN A 28 -1.01 17.66 -7.35
C GLN A 28 -0.02 17.86 -6.20
N ALA A 29 1.07 17.08 -6.17
CA ALA A 29 2.12 17.21 -5.16
C ALA A 29 3.47 16.60 -5.63
N PRO A 30 4.20 17.24 -6.55
CA PRO A 30 5.52 16.78 -6.98
C PRO A 30 6.45 16.61 -5.76
N GLY A 31 7.13 15.46 -5.65
CA GLY A 31 8.08 15.18 -4.57
C GLY A 31 7.48 14.74 -3.23
N ALA A 32 6.18 15.02 -2.98
CA ALA A 32 5.56 14.76 -1.67
C ALA A 32 5.45 13.27 -1.31
N TRP A 33 5.60 12.39 -2.30
CA TRP A 33 5.41 10.95 -2.16
C TRP A 33 6.59 10.14 -2.68
N ASP A 34 7.78 10.77 -2.79
CA ASP A 34 8.98 10.10 -3.29
C ASP A 34 9.42 8.93 -2.39
N ALA A 35 9.07 8.98 -1.10
CA ALA A 35 9.28 7.88 -0.15
C ALA A 35 8.42 6.65 -0.46
N VAL A 36 7.34 6.78 -1.24
CA VAL A 36 6.55 5.64 -1.70
C VAL A 36 7.16 5.10 -2.99
N GLY A 37 7.38 3.79 -3.02
CA GLY A 37 8.09 3.13 -4.10
C GLY A 37 7.51 1.77 -4.47
N ARG A 38 8.08 1.19 -5.51
CA ARG A 38 7.81 -0.19 -5.91
C ARG A 38 8.76 -1.12 -5.18
N VAL A 39 8.22 -2.20 -4.64
CA VAL A 39 8.98 -3.39 -4.24
C VAL A 39 8.92 -4.35 -5.42
N ASN A 40 9.98 -4.35 -6.22
CA ASN A 40 10.07 -5.19 -7.40
C ASN A 40 10.64 -6.54 -7.04
N VAL A 41 10.09 -7.58 -7.67
CA VAL A 41 10.58 -8.93 -7.53
C VAL A 41 10.97 -9.51 -8.89
N ALA A 42 12.25 -9.80 -9.09
CA ALA A 42 12.77 -10.45 -10.28
C ALA A 42 12.42 -11.95 -10.30
N GLY A 43 12.42 -12.56 -11.50
CA GLY A 43 12.25 -14.00 -11.70
C GLY A 43 11.63 -14.39 -13.05
N TYR A 44 12.03 -15.52 -13.62
CA TYR A 44 11.54 -16.01 -14.93
C TYR A 44 10.04 -16.36 -14.96
N ARG A 45 9.44 -16.60 -13.78
CA ARG A 45 8.01 -16.89 -13.58
C ARG A 45 7.23 -15.77 -12.90
N THR A 46 7.90 -14.69 -12.51
CA THR A 46 7.30 -13.61 -11.74
C THR A 46 7.84 -12.26 -12.21
N ARG A 47 6.99 -11.47 -12.86
CA ARG A 47 7.18 -10.01 -13.00
C ARG A 47 6.14 -9.30 -12.15
N GLY A 48 6.14 -9.64 -10.86
CA GLY A 48 5.26 -9.03 -9.88
C GLY A 48 5.89 -7.76 -9.31
N MET A 49 5.04 -6.85 -8.84
CA MET A 49 5.48 -5.74 -8.02
C MET A 49 4.48 -5.55 -6.89
N CYS A 50 5.00 -5.18 -5.74
CA CYS A 50 4.26 -4.58 -4.67
C CYS A 50 4.61 -3.10 -4.58
N SER A 51 3.94 -2.40 -3.68
CA SER A 51 4.30 -1.08 -3.21
C SER A 51 5.01 -1.18 -1.85
N GLY A 52 5.68 -0.11 -1.45
CA GLY A 52 6.31 0.02 -0.14
C GLY A 52 6.57 1.49 0.17
N VAL A 53 6.92 1.78 1.42
CA VAL A 53 7.20 3.15 1.88
C VAL A 53 8.47 3.19 2.72
N LEU A 54 9.33 4.17 2.46
CA LEU A 54 10.50 4.46 3.28
C LEU A 54 10.06 5.09 4.60
N ILE A 55 10.33 4.42 5.72
CA ILE A 55 9.94 4.85 7.08
C ILE A 55 11.14 5.24 7.96
N ALA A 56 12.35 4.87 7.54
CA ALA A 56 13.62 5.42 8.00
C ALA A 56 14.65 5.30 6.85
N PRO A 57 15.83 5.95 6.90
CA PRO A 57 16.73 6.08 5.74
C PRO A 57 17.08 4.77 5.01
N GLU A 58 17.16 3.65 5.73
CA GLU A 58 17.44 2.32 5.16
C GLU A 58 16.29 1.32 5.36
N TRP A 59 15.12 1.76 5.84
CA TRP A 59 14.02 0.88 6.21
C TRP A 59 12.77 1.14 5.39
N VAL A 60 12.32 0.12 4.67
CA VAL A 60 11.08 0.13 3.88
C VAL A 60 10.05 -0.78 4.52
N LEU A 61 8.86 -0.24 4.77
CA LEU A 61 7.69 -1.01 5.18
C LEU A 61 6.90 -1.48 3.96
N THR A 62 6.53 -2.75 3.95
CA THR A 62 5.71 -3.40 2.91
C THR A 62 4.86 -4.53 3.50
N ALA A 63 4.12 -5.26 2.67
CA ALA A 63 3.33 -6.42 3.10
C ALA A 63 4.19 -7.68 3.14
N ALA A 64 3.94 -8.56 4.11
CA ALA A 64 4.70 -9.81 4.26
C ALA A 64 4.55 -10.72 3.05
N HIS A 65 3.33 -10.84 2.50
CA HIS A 65 3.09 -11.70 1.35
C HIS A 65 3.89 -11.29 0.09
N CYS A 66 4.39 -10.05 0.01
CA CYS A 66 5.24 -9.60 -1.08
C CYS A 66 6.62 -10.29 -1.08
N LEU A 67 7.03 -10.85 0.06
CA LEU A 67 8.29 -11.58 0.23
C LEU A 67 8.18 -13.08 -0.08
N TYR A 68 7.03 -13.53 -0.55
CA TYR A 68 6.75 -14.93 -0.85
C TYR A 68 6.31 -15.11 -2.30
N ARG A 69 6.74 -16.21 -2.89
CA ARG A 69 6.29 -16.71 -4.19
C ARG A 69 4.93 -17.40 -4.03
N GLU A 70 4.24 -17.64 -5.14
CA GLU A 70 2.96 -18.38 -5.15
C GLU A 70 3.04 -19.79 -4.54
N ASN A 71 4.24 -20.38 -4.50
CA ASN A 71 4.49 -21.69 -3.88
C ASN A 71 4.97 -21.59 -2.42
N TRP A 72 4.76 -20.44 -1.77
CA TRP A 72 5.12 -20.14 -0.38
C TRP A 72 6.62 -20.14 -0.08
N ARG A 73 7.47 -20.21 -1.10
CA ARG A 73 8.92 -20.00 -0.92
C ARG A 73 9.21 -18.53 -0.75
N THR A 74 10.17 -18.22 0.10
CA THR A 74 10.68 -16.86 0.21
C THR A 74 11.30 -16.42 -1.11
N VAL A 75 11.16 -15.14 -1.40
CA VAL A 75 11.89 -14.46 -2.47
C VAL A 75 13.35 -14.34 -2.04
N ALA A 76 14.29 -14.59 -2.96
CA ALA A 76 15.71 -14.42 -2.70
C ALA A 76 16.08 -12.93 -2.63
N LEU A 77 17.06 -12.54 -1.82
CA LEU A 77 17.41 -11.14 -1.62
C LEU A 77 17.85 -10.47 -2.92
N GLU A 78 18.62 -11.19 -3.74
CA GLU A 78 19.07 -10.76 -5.06
C GLU A 78 17.94 -10.51 -6.06
N ASP A 79 16.73 -11.02 -5.79
CA ASP A 79 15.55 -10.77 -6.60
C ASP A 79 14.75 -9.55 -6.12
N LEU A 80 15.09 -8.95 -4.96
CA LEU A 80 14.34 -7.83 -4.36
C LEU A 80 15.02 -6.49 -4.61
N HIS A 81 14.22 -5.52 -5.06
CA HIS A 81 14.69 -4.15 -5.29
C HIS A 81 13.62 -3.13 -4.90
N PHE A 82 13.99 -2.12 -4.13
CA PHE A 82 13.10 -0.99 -3.82
C PHE A 82 13.39 0.18 -4.75
N VAL A 83 12.36 0.69 -5.41
CA VAL A 83 12.45 1.79 -6.39
C VAL A 83 11.52 2.92 -5.95
N ALA A 84 12.11 3.94 -5.33
CA ALA A 84 11.42 5.07 -4.73
C ALA A 84 11.04 6.12 -5.79
N GLY A 85 9.84 6.69 -5.67
CA GLY A 85 9.37 7.77 -6.56
C GLY A 85 9.34 7.41 -8.05
N TRP A 86 9.03 6.15 -8.38
CA TRP A 86 8.96 5.67 -9.77
C TRP A 86 7.88 6.38 -10.60
N ASP A 87 8.27 7.04 -11.69
CA ASP A 87 7.39 7.66 -12.70
C ASP A 87 7.93 7.39 -14.11
N ARG A 88 7.19 6.60 -14.91
CA ARG A 88 7.39 6.38 -16.35
C ARG A 88 8.84 6.11 -16.77
N GLY A 89 9.55 5.29 -16.00
CA GLY A 89 10.92 4.88 -16.32
C GLY A 89 12.00 5.62 -15.52
N ILE A 90 11.61 6.62 -14.72
CA ILE A 90 12.51 7.41 -13.89
C ILE A 90 12.22 7.08 -12.43
N ALA A 91 13.26 6.74 -11.67
CA ALA A 91 13.21 6.63 -10.22
C ALA A 91 13.82 7.88 -9.59
N VAL A 92 13.34 8.27 -8.41
CA VAL A 92 14.02 9.27 -7.58
C VAL A 92 15.29 8.67 -6.98
N ASP A 93 15.16 7.45 -6.45
CA ASP A 93 16.28 6.64 -5.98
C ASP A 93 15.91 5.15 -6.02
N ASP A 94 16.89 4.27 -6.01
CA ASP A 94 16.68 2.81 -5.95
C ASP A 94 17.79 2.09 -5.16
N ARG A 95 17.42 1.02 -4.46
CA ARG A 95 18.36 0.22 -3.65
C ARG A 95 18.02 -1.26 -3.68
N ALA A 96 19.07 -2.08 -3.69
CA ALA A 96 19.01 -3.48 -3.34
C ALA A 96 18.66 -3.67 -1.86
N VAL A 97 18.06 -4.83 -1.58
CA VAL A 97 17.64 -5.24 -0.24
C VAL A 97 18.75 -6.09 0.38
N ALA A 98 19.28 -5.64 1.51
CA ALA A 98 20.27 -6.37 2.29
C ALA A 98 19.63 -7.46 3.15
N GLU A 99 18.49 -7.15 3.78
CA GLU A 99 17.80 -8.06 4.69
C GLU A 99 16.28 -7.90 4.61
N THR A 100 15.56 -8.96 4.95
CA THR A 100 14.10 -8.98 5.01
C THR A 100 13.62 -9.47 6.36
N PHE A 101 12.61 -8.82 6.91
CA PHE A 101 11.96 -9.21 8.15
C PHE A 101 10.47 -9.31 7.89
N ALA A 102 9.90 -10.52 7.93
CA ALA A 102 8.45 -10.68 7.91
C ALA A 102 7.94 -10.87 9.34
N HIS A 103 6.75 -10.37 9.64
CA HIS A 103 6.13 -10.64 10.93
C HIS A 103 6.07 -12.16 11.16
N PRO A 104 6.52 -12.69 12.32
CA PRO A 104 6.69 -14.13 12.52
C PRO A 104 5.39 -14.93 12.42
N GLU A 105 4.28 -14.29 12.80
CA GLU A 105 2.92 -14.84 12.68
C GLU A 105 2.18 -14.38 11.39
N ALA A 106 2.87 -13.81 10.39
CA ALA A 106 2.23 -13.43 9.12
C ALA A 106 1.63 -14.64 8.40
N TRP A 107 2.29 -15.79 8.48
CA TRP A 107 1.85 -17.05 7.88
C TRP A 107 1.45 -18.05 8.94
N ARG A 108 0.24 -18.60 8.83
CA ARG A 108 -0.23 -19.69 9.68
C ARG A 108 -0.97 -20.72 8.85
N ASP A 109 -0.58 -21.98 8.99
CA ASP A 109 -1.19 -23.12 8.28
C ASP A 109 -1.26 -22.93 6.75
N GLY A 110 -0.24 -22.30 6.17
CA GLY A 110 -0.16 -22.03 4.73
C GLY A 110 -1.05 -20.88 4.24
N MET A 111 -1.61 -20.08 5.14
CA MET A 111 -2.41 -18.90 4.81
C MET A 111 -1.80 -17.63 5.44
N ILE A 112 -1.94 -16.51 4.72
CA ILE A 112 -1.58 -15.19 5.24
C ILE A 112 -2.63 -14.72 6.25
N ASP A 113 -2.19 -14.19 7.39
CA ASP A 113 -3.04 -13.45 8.35
C ASP A 113 -3.02 -11.96 7.99
N PRO A 114 -4.12 -11.37 7.45
CA PRO A 114 -4.15 -9.97 7.06
C PRO A 114 -3.86 -8.99 8.21
N ALA A 115 -4.07 -9.40 9.47
CA ALA A 115 -3.79 -8.57 10.64
C ALA A 115 -2.30 -8.47 10.98
N ARG A 116 -1.47 -9.31 10.34
CA ARG A 116 -0.03 -9.43 10.57
C ARG A 116 0.76 -9.51 9.26
N ASP A 117 0.12 -9.15 8.15
CA ASP A 117 0.72 -9.11 6.82
C ASP A 117 1.58 -7.85 6.65
N VAL A 118 2.63 -7.75 7.47
CA VAL A 118 3.60 -6.66 7.46
C VAL A 118 5.03 -7.22 7.40
N ALA A 119 5.89 -6.51 6.68
CA ALA A 119 7.30 -6.83 6.58
C ALA A 119 8.15 -5.58 6.41
N LEU A 120 9.41 -5.70 6.79
CA LEU A 120 10.44 -4.70 6.60
C LEU A 120 11.49 -5.21 5.62
N LEU A 121 11.98 -4.28 4.79
CA LEU A 121 13.19 -4.43 4.01
C LEU A 121 14.24 -3.51 4.62
N ARG A 122 15.42 -4.04 4.92
CA ARG A 122 16.61 -3.23 5.17
C ARG A 122 17.37 -3.08 3.85
N LEU A 123 17.60 -1.85 3.43
CA LEU A 123 18.29 -1.51 2.19
C LEU A 123 19.82 -1.63 2.37
N GLU A 124 20.56 -1.89 1.30
CA GLU A 124 22.04 -1.98 1.34
C GLU A 124 22.73 -0.66 1.75
N SER A 125 22.06 0.47 1.53
CA SER A 125 22.55 1.78 1.96
C SER A 125 21.38 2.76 2.13
N PRO A 126 21.54 3.81 2.96
CA PRO A 126 20.49 4.79 3.17
C PRO A 126 20.15 5.55 1.87
N MET A 127 18.87 5.88 1.73
CA MET A 127 18.35 6.76 0.69
C MET A 127 18.35 8.22 1.17
N GLN A 128 18.56 9.14 0.23
CA GLN A 128 18.51 10.59 0.49
C GLN A 128 17.09 11.14 0.25
N ILE A 129 16.09 10.42 0.75
CA ILE A 129 14.67 10.75 0.66
C ILE A 129 14.13 10.90 2.09
N ALA A 130 13.34 11.93 2.34
CA ALA A 130 12.71 12.13 3.65
C ALA A 130 11.74 10.97 3.94
N PRO A 131 11.95 10.18 5.01
CA PRO A 131 11.04 9.08 5.33
C PRO A 131 9.68 9.57 5.83
N VAL A 132 8.65 8.75 5.66
CA VAL A 132 7.31 9.00 6.21
C VAL A 132 7.26 8.45 7.64
N PRO A 133 6.90 9.26 8.65
CA PRO A 133 6.87 8.80 10.04
C PRO A 133 5.81 7.72 10.24
N LEU A 134 6.05 6.80 11.17
CA LEU A 134 5.04 5.86 11.65
C LEU A 134 4.13 6.57 12.67
N LEU A 135 2.83 6.36 12.56
CA LEU A 135 1.90 6.68 13.63
C LEU A 135 1.82 5.48 14.59
N GLY A 136 1.74 5.74 15.89
CA GLY A 136 1.49 4.69 16.88
C GLY A 136 0.10 4.05 16.76
N ASP A 137 -0.34 3.39 17.82
CA ASP A 137 -1.61 2.67 17.80
C ASP A 137 -2.84 3.55 17.70
N ASP A 138 -2.77 4.75 18.28
CA ASP A 138 -3.87 5.70 18.35
C ASP A 138 -4.17 6.25 16.96
N LEU A 139 -5.28 5.76 16.40
CA LEU A 139 -5.78 6.21 15.11
C LEU A 139 -6.65 7.45 15.28
N PRO A 140 -6.38 8.54 14.55
CA PRO A 140 -7.31 9.64 14.45
C PRO A 140 -8.55 9.22 13.66
N GLU A 141 -9.63 9.98 13.79
CA GLU A 141 -10.81 9.80 12.95
C GLU A 141 -10.44 10.04 11.45
N PRO A 142 -11.11 9.34 10.51
CA PRO A 142 -10.94 9.58 9.08
C PRO A 142 -11.15 11.06 8.69
N PRO A 143 -10.67 11.51 7.50
CA PRO A 143 -10.26 10.67 6.38
C PRO A 143 -8.81 10.20 6.43
N TYR A 144 -8.55 9.06 5.80
CA TYR A 144 -7.22 8.50 5.59
C TYR A 144 -6.76 8.62 4.14
N GLY A 145 -5.46 8.58 3.95
CA GLY A 145 -4.81 8.48 2.66
C GLY A 145 -4.38 7.07 2.32
N ILE A 146 -4.37 6.73 1.03
CA ILE A 146 -3.64 5.57 0.50
C ILE A 146 -2.85 6.04 -0.71
N VAL A 147 -1.57 5.67 -0.75
CA VAL A 147 -0.68 5.96 -1.88
C VAL A 147 -0.01 4.65 -2.29
N ALA A 148 -0.14 4.26 -3.55
CA ALA A 148 0.40 2.99 -4.04
C ALA A 148 0.53 2.95 -5.57
N TYR A 149 1.31 2.00 -6.06
CA TYR A 149 1.31 1.58 -7.46
C TYR A 149 0.19 0.58 -7.71
N GLN A 150 -0.31 0.52 -8.94
CA GLN A 150 -1.38 -0.39 -9.33
C GLN A 150 -0.96 -1.18 -10.56
N GLY A 151 -1.35 -2.45 -10.66
CA GLY A 151 -0.98 -3.34 -11.75
C GLY A 151 -1.45 -2.85 -13.12
N SER A 152 -2.59 -2.13 -13.18
CA SER A 152 -3.06 -1.50 -14.42
C SER A 152 -2.18 -0.34 -14.89
N ARG A 153 -1.46 0.32 -13.97
CA ARG A 153 -0.58 1.48 -14.23
C ARG A 153 0.69 1.39 -13.37
N PRO A 154 1.57 0.40 -13.62
CA PRO A 154 2.73 0.12 -12.78
C PRO A 154 3.85 1.17 -12.91
N HIS A 155 3.65 2.18 -13.74
CA HIS A 155 4.59 3.27 -14.00
C HIS A 155 4.16 4.61 -13.44
N LEU A 156 3.04 4.67 -12.72
CA LEU A 156 2.52 5.90 -12.16
C LEU A 156 2.02 5.64 -10.74
N VAL A 157 2.43 6.48 -9.80
CA VAL A 157 1.87 6.46 -8.45
C VAL A 157 0.43 6.97 -8.46
N GLY A 158 -0.44 6.23 -7.78
CA GLY A 158 -1.80 6.66 -7.50
C GLY A 158 -2.00 6.94 -6.02
N GLY A 159 -2.98 7.77 -5.70
CA GLY A 159 -3.41 7.95 -4.33
C GLY A 159 -4.70 8.73 -4.19
N ARG A 160 -5.27 8.62 -3.00
CA ARG A 160 -6.49 9.33 -2.58
C ARG A 160 -6.43 9.57 -1.07
N PHE A 161 -7.08 10.63 -0.59
CA PHE A 161 -6.96 11.13 0.79
C PHE A 161 -8.32 11.32 1.49
N ASP A 162 -9.33 10.66 0.97
CA ASP A 162 -10.73 10.72 1.37
C ASP A 162 -11.25 9.35 1.84
N CYS A 163 -10.35 8.44 2.23
CA CYS A 163 -10.73 7.09 2.62
C CYS A 163 -11.36 7.07 4.01
N GLY A 164 -12.62 6.67 4.08
CA GLY A 164 -13.21 6.18 5.32
C GLY A 164 -12.53 4.88 5.75
N ALA A 165 -12.52 4.59 7.06
CA ALA A 165 -11.94 3.37 7.57
C ALA A 165 -12.63 2.92 8.85
N GLU A 166 -12.59 1.62 9.12
CA GLU A 166 -13.14 1.02 10.31
C GLU A 166 -12.09 0.09 10.94
N LEU A 167 -11.77 0.34 12.20
CA LEU A 167 -10.88 -0.52 12.97
C LEU A 167 -11.57 -1.85 13.26
N GLN A 168 -10.96 -2.97 12.85
CA GLN A 168 -11.45 -4.32 13.13
C GLN A 168 -10.76 -4.91 14.37
N LYS A 169 -9.44 -4.69 14.45
CA LYS A 169 -8.55 -5.04 15.55
C LYS A 169 -7.47 -3.98 15.62
N ARG A 170 -6.72 -3.89 16.73
CA ARG A 170 -5.57 -2.98 16.84
C ARG A 170 -4.64 -3.06 15.61
N SER A 171 -4.36 -4.27 15.14
CA SER A 171 -3.48 -4.53 13.98
C SER A 171 -4.18 -4.65 12.61
N LEU A 172 -5.49 -4.38 12.51
CA LEU A 172 -6.25 -4.55 11.26
C LEU A 172 -7.33 -3.46 11.09
N VAL A 173 -7.22 -2.73 9.99
CA VAL A 173 -8.22 -1.76 9.52
C VAL A 173 -8.86 -2.26 8.23
N ARG A 174 -10.15 -1.96 8.03
CA ARG A 174 -10.81 -2.10 6.74
C ARG A 174 -11.19 -0.73 6.18
N THR A 175 -11.08 -0.56 4.87
CA THR A 175 -11.49 0.67 4.17
C THR A 175 -12.30 0.35 2.92
N ALA A 176 -13.29 1.18 2.61
CA ALA A 176 -14.10 1.07 1.41
C ALA A 176 -13.33 1.49 0.14
N CYS A 177 -12.16 2.12 0.31
CA CYS A 177 -11.25 2.42 -0.79
C CYS A 177 -10.73 1.11 -1.40
N ARG A 178 -11.35 0.69 -2.50
CA ARG A 178 -10.94 -0.51 -3.24
C ARG A 178 -9.59 -0.28 -3.93
N MET A 179 -8.80 -1.35 -3.96
CA MET A 179 -7.46 -1.34 -4.55
C MET A 179 -7.30 -2.47 -5.56
N GLU A 180 -6.41 -2.26 -6.52
CA GLU A 180 -6.03 -3.24 -7.51
C GLU A 180 -4.77 -4.02 -7.09
N PRO A 181 -4.55 -5.24 -7.61
CA PRO A 181 -3.28 -5.94 -7.46
C PRO A 181 -2.08 -5.03 -7.77
N GLY A 182 -1.03 -5.13 -6.96
CA GLY A 182 0.15 -4.25 -7.00
C GLY A 182 0.14 -3.13 -5.96
N SER A 183 -1.03 -2.79 -5.40
CA SER A 183 -1.12 -1.84 -4.29
C SER A 183 -0.64 -2.41 -2.97
N SER A 184 -0.57 -3.74 -2.85
CA SER A 184 -0.05 -4.48 -1.69
C SER A 184 1.24 -3.86 -1.17
N GLY A 185 1.33 -3.64 0.14
CA GLY A 185 2.47 -3.00 0.78
C GLY A 185 2.49 -1.47 0.69
N GLY A 186 1.59 -0.85 -0.09
CA GLY A 186 1.45 0.60 -0.14
C GLY A 186 0.90 1.16 1.18
N PRO A 187 1.37 2.33 1.64
CA PRO A 187 0.95 2.90 2.92
C PRO A 187 -0.51 3.33 2.93
N MET A 188 -1.17 3.04 4.05
CA MET A 188 -2.29 3.83 4.53
C MET A 188 -1.76 4.91 5.47
N LEU A 189 -2.30 6.11 5.35
CA LEU A 189 -1.78 7.33 5.95
C LEU A 189 -2.87 8.03 6.76
N ALA A 190 -2.51 8.55 7.92
CA ALA A 190 -3.37 9.43 8.71
C ALA A 190 -2.84 10.86 8.67
N PRO A 191 -3.73 11.87 8.70
CA PRO A 191 -3.30 13.25 8.82
C PRO A 191 -2.71 13.49 10.20
N VAL A 192 -1.57 14.17 10.25
CA VAL A 192 -0.91 14.65 11.48
C VAL A 192 -0.58 16.12 11.34
N GLU A 193 -0.19 16.78 12.43
CA GLU A 193 0.28 18.16 12.35
C GLU A 193 1.49 18.24 11.40
N GLY A 194 1.37 19.06 10.35
CA GLY A 194 2.43 19.28 9.37
C GLY A 194 2.60 18.19 8.30
N GLY A 195 1.75 17.16 8.24
CA GLY A 195 1.86 16.17 7.16
C GLY A 195 1.03 14.90 7.34
N TRP A 196 1.64 13.77 6.98
CA TRP A 196 1.01 12.45 7.00
C TRP A 196 1.92 11.45 7.70
N ALA A 197 1.33 10.50 8.41
CA ALA A 197 2.03 9.40 9.06
C ALA A 197 1.46 8.05 8.62
N VAL A 198 2.31 7.05 8.48
CA VAL A 198 1.93 5.68 8.10
C VAL A 198 1.22 5.01 9.27
N VAL A 199 0.01 4.53 9.03
CA VAL A 199 -0.79 3.77 10.02
C VAL A 199 -0.82 2.27 9.74
N GLY A 200 -0.36 1.85 8.57
CA GLY A 200 -0.32 0.46 8.14
C GLY A 200 -0.07 0.34 6.63
N VAL A 201 -0.12 -0.88 6.12
CA VAL A 201 0.07 -1.18 4.70
C VAL A 201 -1.09 -1.98 4.13
N VAL A 202 -1.38 -1.78 2.85
CA VAL A 202 -2.39 -2.54 2.12
C VAL A 202 -2.00 -4.02 2.08
N SER A 203 -2.90 -4.89 2.54
CA SER A 203 -2.69 -6.35 2.58
C SER A 203 -3.49 -7.04 1.47
N ALA A 204 -4.82 -7.10 1.61
CA ALA A 204 -5.68 -7.87 0.72
C ALA A 204 -7.05 -7.21 0.53
N GLY A 205 -7.76 -7.59 -0.53
CA GLY A 205 -9.18 -7.27 -0.70
C GLY A 205 -10.08 -8.38 -0.11
N SER A 206 -11.16 -8.01 0.59
CA SER A 206 -12.16 -8.96 1.10
C SER A 206 -13.56 -8.36 1.09
N GLY A 207 -14.51 -8.99 0.40
CA GLY A 207 -15.92 -8.58 0.42
C GLY A 207 -16.18 -7.14 -0.04
N GLY A 208 -15.38 -6.62 -0.98
CA GLY A 208 -15.46 -5.23 -1.45
C GLY A 208 -14.69 -4.21 -0.60
N TRP A 209 -14.09 -4.65 0.50
CA TRP A 209 -13.21 -3.86 1.36
C TRP A 209 -11.74 -4.11 1.02
N THR A 210 -10.90 -3.13 1.31
CA THR A 210 -9.44 -3.30 1.40
C THR A 210 -9.07 -3.45 2.86
N LEU A 211 -8.25 -4.44 3.16
CA LEU A 211 -7.66 -4.70 4.47
C LEU A 211 -6.28 -4.05 4.56
N VAL A 212 -6.02 -3.40 5.69
CA VAL A 212 -4.77 -2.72 5.99
C VAL A 212 -4.19 -3.30 7.26
N ALA A 213 -2.99 -3.87 7.15
CA ALA A 213 -2.24 -4.47 8.25
C ALA A 213 -1.47 -3.38 9.00
N ARG A 214 -1.57 -3.38 10.34
CA ARG A 214 -1.02 -2.32 11.21
C ARG A 214 -0.15 -2.82 12.36
N ALA A 215 0.52 -3.97 12.27
CA ALA A 215 1.33 -4.48 13.39
C ALA A 215 2.60 -3.62 13.63
N LEU A 216 2.41 -2.35 13.98
CA LEU A 216 3.43 -1.30 14.03
C LEU A 216 4.27 -1.37 15.31
N ASP A 217 3.76 -1.96 16.39
CA ASP A 217 4.57 -2.31 17.57
C ASP A 217 5.74 -3.21 17.17
N TRP A 218 5.44 -4.29 16.44
CA TRP A 218 6.45 -5.21 15.93
C TRP A 218 7.41 -4.52 14.95
N VAL A 219 6.91 -3.61 14.11
CA VAL A 219 7.76 -2.82 13.20
C VAL A 219 8.76 -1.97 14.00
N ALA A 220 8.29 -1.24 15.01
CA ALA A 220 9.12 -0.37 15.84
C ALA A 220 10.16 -1.18 16.63
N GLU A 221 9.75 -2.31 17.23
CA GLU A 221 10.64 -3.22 17.95
C GLU A 221 11.72 -3.81 17.03
N THR A 222 11.37 -4.19 15.81
CA THR A 222 12.32 -4.76 14.83
C THR A 222 13.37 -3.73 14.43
N ILE A 223 12.97 -2.48 14.18
CA ILE A 223 13.91 -1.39 13.84
C ILE A 223 14.81 -1.05 15.02
N ALA A 224 14.30 -1.08 16.25
CA ALA A 224 15.11 -0.77 17.44
C ALA A 224 16.10 -1.88 17.82
N GLY A 225 15.86 -3.12 17.38
CA GLY A 225 16.66 -4.30 17.74
C GLY A 225 17.76 -4.69 16.74
N GLY A 226 17.83 -4.05 15.57
CA GLY A 226 18.78 -4.35 14.47
C GLY A 226 19.68 -3.18 14.09
#